data_AF-A0A1Y1UAA9-F1
#
_entry.id   AF-A0A1Y1UAA9-F1
#
_cell.length_a   1.000
_cell.length_b   1.000
_cell.length_c   1.000
_cell.angle_alpha   90.00
_cell.angle_beta   90.00
_cell.angle_gamma   90.00
#
_symmetry.space_group_name_H-M   'P 1'
#
loop_
_entity.id
_entity.type
_entity.pdbx_description
1 polymer ?
#
loop_
_entity_poly.entity_id
_entity_poly.type
_entity_poly.pdbx_seq_one_letter_code
_entity_poly.pdbx_strand_id
1 'polypeptide(L)'
;MRRGLSSLYNLSSQRFTSTSTKVTSLRTSRMAYPSTSSSPSEILSILPDKFESARMSGELFYFPSTAKNVQSSGRRFNICCSPALLNKEKAKADILASVASESSPDHKRQRIEKQNNDGGADQSSGHKSLQNPTEPFKPPYSPDLYVGHLEGIDGEPGMSILLNKYAVLRDHILLCPTSYEPQNLPPSPSQLALAYLFLLAASRHTKPRRMMGFYNGGPVAGASQKWRHIQLIEVPDGRAPVEDWVQSMRFESDDEPLILPHVPYLHIVHSLSKLRHLPFSLSANDLEQVVEILAPALMRCLDLVFQALRVGKVEGETGWNLLLTLDHLHLIPRTKADYQLSAPHTTHVDLNACAYAGLFLVRSEEEDQTLLQAVEPQGGLDVVLRHCGVSREHGEQAIEAMNAHKGMLEDMQQLAR
;
A
#
# COMPACT_ATOMS: atom_id res chain seq x y z
N MET A 1 -32.08 -34.66 66.55
CA MET A 1 -33.13 -34.53 67.59
C MET A 1 -33.04 -33.14 68.21
N ARG A 2 -34.21 -32.49 68.43
CA ARG A 2 -34.48 -31.11 68.96
C ARG A 2 -34.20 -29.99 67.91
N ARG A 3 -35.19 -29.35 67.24
CA ARG A 3 -36.36 -28.48 67.65
C ARG A 3 -35.91 -27.32 68.55
N GLY A 4 -36.23 -26.04 68.36
CA GLY A 4 -37.09 -25.22 67.47
C GLY A 4 -36.94 -23.74 67.96
N LEU A 5 -37.12 -22.67 67.16
CA LEU A 5 -38.33 -21.82 67.00
C LEU A 5 -37.80 -20.46 66.44
N SER A 6 -38.10 -20.03 65.21
CA SER A 6 -39.27 -19.25 64.72
C SER A 6 -39.27 -17.73 65.03
N SER A 7 -39.14 -16.90 63.98
CA SER A 7 -39.90 -15.65 63.72
C SER A 7 -39.44 -15.07 62.36
N LEU A 8 -40.00 -15.48 61.22
CA LEU A 8 -41.07 -14.80 60.47
C LEU A 8 -41.09 -13.26 60.53
N TYR A 9 -40.68 -12.63 59.42
CA TYR A 9 -41.43 -11.53 58.81
C TYR A 9 -41.40 -11.71 57.29
N ASN A 10 -42.59 -11.90 56.72
CA ASN A 10 -42.90 -11.89 55.30
C ASN A 10 -43.00 -10.43 54.83
N LEU A 11 -42.40 -10.09 53.68
CA LEU A 11 -42.91 -9.05 52.80
C LEU A 11 -42.54 -9.38 51.35
N SER A 12 -43.52 -9.13 50.50
CA SER A 12 -43.76 -9.65 49.17
C SER A 12 -42.94 -9.03 48.06
N SER A 13 -42.69 -9.85 47.03
CA SER A 13 -42.75 -9.56 45.59
C SER A 13 -42.26 -8.21 45.07
N GLN A 14 -41.22 -8.24 44.24
CA GLN A 14 -41.27 -7.67 42.90
C GLN A 14 -40.17 -8.25 42.00
N ARG A 15 -40.61 -8.92 40.92
CA ARG A 15 -39.76 -9.31 39.79
C ARG A 15 -39.34 -8.03 39.06
N PHE A 16 -38.06 -7.70 39.06
CA PHE A 16 -37.52 -6.70 38.14
C PHE A 16 -37.17 -7.40 36.82
N THR A 17 -38.09 -7.30 35.87
CA THR A 17 -37.77 -7.45 34.44
C THR A 17 -36.87 -6.28 34.06
N SER A 18 -35.57 -6.54 33.91
CA SER A 18 -34.62 -5.57 33.36
C SER A 18 -34.95 -5.37 31.88
N THR A 19 -35.59 -4.24 31.58
CA THR A 19 -35.79 -3.72 30.24
C THR A 19 -34.43 -3.47 29.60
N SER A 20 -34.19 -4.14 28.46
CA SER A 20 -33.09 -3.87 27.54
C SER A 20 -33.15 -2.42 27.04
N THR A 21 -32.48 -1.51 27.75
CA THR A 21 -32.23 -0.16 27.27
C THR A 21 -31.20 -0.27 26.14
N LYS A 22 -31.64 -0.09 24.89
CA LYS A 22 -30.75 0.19 23.76
C LYS A 22 -29.92 1.42 24.14
N VAL A 23 -28.65 1.21 24.47
CA VAL A 23 -27.67 2.28 24.53
C VAL A 23 -27.40 2.71 23.10
N THR A 24 -28.16 3.69 22.61
CA THR A 24 -27.73 4.54 21.50
C THR A 24 -26.49 5.29 21.97
N SER A 25 -25.32 4.69 21.74
CA SER A 25 -24.02 5.32 21.91
C SER A 25 -23.94 6.52 20.96
N LEU A 26 -24.17 7.71 21.49
CA LEU A 26 -23.72 8.95 20.88
C LEU A 26 -22.20 8.82 20.68
N ARG A 27 -21.75 8.60 19.43
CA ARG A 27 -20.32 8.64 19.05
C ARG A 27 -19.79 10.03 19.40
N THR A 28 -19.22 10.20 20.60
CA THR A 28 -18.35 11.33 20.88
C THR A 28 -17.10 11.13 20.03
N SER A 29 -17.06 11.82 18.89
CA SER A 29 -15.98 11.79 17.88
C SER A 29 -14.67 12.32 18.47
N ARG A 30 -14.00 11.54 19.31
CA ARG A 30 -12.61 11.79 19.68
C ARG A 30 -11.74 11.31 18.52
N MET A 31 -10.99 12.24 17.92
CA MET A 31 -9.97 11.90 16.92
C MET A 31 -8.97 10.88 17.50
N ALA A 32 -8.43 10.01 16.64
CA ALA A 32 -7.48 8.98 17.05
C ALA A 32 -6.05 9.54 17.11
N TYR A 33 -5.31 9.20 18.16
CA TYR A 33 -3.89 9.53 18.32
C TYR A 33 -3.07 8.24 18.39
N PRO A 34 -1.86 8.21 17.81
CA PRO A 34 -0.96 7.06 17.87
C PRO A 34 -0.27 7.00 19.24
N SER A 35 -1.04 6.68 20.28
CA SER A 35 -0.56 6.66 21.67
C SER A 35 -0.25 5.26 22.20
N THR A 36 -0.72 4.22 21.52
CA THR A 36 -0.62 2.83 21.96
C THR A 36 -0.24 1.98 20.77
N SER A 37 0.86 1.23 20.91
CA SER A 37 1.30 0.30 19.88
C SER A 37 0.43 -0.96 19.87
N SER A 38 0.39 -1.62 18.73
CA SER A 38 -0.26 -2.91 18.52
C SER A 38 0.66 -3.78 17.69
N SER A 39 0.63 -5.08 17.94
CA SER A 39 1.36 -6.03 17.11
C SER A 39 0.74 -6.12 15.71
N PRO A 40 1.52 -6.47 14.68
CA PRO A 40 0.97 -6.74 13.35
C PRO A 40 -0.17 -7.77 13.36
N SER A 41 -0.08 -8.82 14.20
CA SER A 41 -1.11 -9.87 14.29
C SER A 41 -2.44 -9.35 14.84
N GLU A 42 -2.43 -8.46 15.83
CA GLU A 42 -3.64 -7.83 16.36
C GLU A 42 -4.29 -6.94 15.30
N ILE A 43 -3.48 -6.16 14.57
CA ILE A 43 -3.94 -5.30 13.48
C ILE A 43 -4.57 -6.14 12.37
N LEU A 44 -3.93 -7.23 11.95
CA LEU A 44 -4.46 -8.16 10.95
C LEU A 44 -5.79 -8.78 11.35
N SER A 45 -6.00 -9.05 12.65
CA SER A 45 -7.24 -9.64 13.16
C SER A 45 -8.43 -8.69 13.05
N ILE A 46 -8.23 -7.39 13.25
CA ILE A 46 -9.30 -6.38 13.21
C ILE A 46 -9.47 -5.72 11.84
N LEU A 47 -8.49 -5.87 10.94
CA LEU A 47 -8.42 -5.12 9.68
C LEU A 47 -9.67 -5.29 8.79
N PRO A 48 -10.22 -6.50 8.55
CA PRO A 48 -11.42 -6.65 7.72
C PRO A 48 -12.65 -5.92 8.30
N ASP A 49 -12.86 -6.04 9.61
CA ASP A 49 -13.99 -5.39 10.31
C ASP A 49 -13.80 -3.86 10.32
N LYS A 50 -12.55 -3.41 10.48
CA LYS A 50 -12.20 -1.99 10.42
C LYS A 50 -12.47 -1.40 9.04
N PHE A 51 -12.07 -2.10 7.98
CA PHE A 51 -12.35 -1.71 6.60
C PHE A 51 -13.86 -1.59 6.35
N GLU A 52 -14.63 -2.59 6.79
CA GLU A 52 -16.08 -2.59 6.61
C GLU A 52 -16.76 -1.48 7.41
N SER A 53 -16.35 -1.25 8.66
CA SER A 53 -16.82 -0.13 9.48
C SER A 53 -16.52 1.22 8.82
N ALA A 54 -15.32 1.40 8.28
CA ALA A 54 -14.94 2.63 7.60
C ALA A 54 -15.76 2.84 6.31
N ARG A 55 -16.01 1.77 5.55
CA ARG A 55 -16.86 1.81 4.36
C ARG A 55 -18.30 2.19 4.71
N MET A 56 -18.89 1.54 5.71
CA MET A 56 -20.24 1.79 6.18
C MET A 56 -20.41 3.17 6.83
N SER A 57 -19.34 3.74 7.38
CA SER A 57 -19.36 5.10 7.91
C SER A 57 -19.36 6.18 6.81
N GLY A 58 -18.92 5.86 5.59
CA GLY A 58 -18.68 6.85 4.53
C GLY A 58 -17.33 7.56 4.61
N GLU A 59 -16.48 7.23 5.59
CA GLU A 59 -15.10 7.74 5.67
C GLU A 59 -14.16 7.08 4.64
N LEU A 60 -14.45 5.83 4.23
CA LEU A 60 -13.70 5.07 3.21
C LEU A 60 -14.55 4.84 1.95
N PHE A 61 -13.97 5.12 0.80
CA PHE A 61 -14.55 4.86 -0.52
C PHE A 61 -13.91 3.61 -1.12
N TYR A 62 -14.68 2.54 -1.20
CA TYR A 62 -14.28 1.32 -1.89
C TYR A 62 -14.84 1.34 -3.31
N PHE A 63 -13.97 1.10 -4.30
CA PHE A 63 -14.31 1.07 -5.71
C PHE A 63 -14.20 -0.39 -6.20
N PRO A 64 -15.34 -1.11 -6.31
CA PRO A 64 -15.35 -2.45 -6.87
C PRO A 64 -14.71 -2.46 -8.26
N SER A 65 -13.80 -3.39 -8.46
CA SER A 65 -13.01 -3.53 -9.67
C SER A 65 -13.03 -4.97 -10.15
N THR A 66 -12.85 -5.14 -11.46
CA THR A 66 -12.66 -6.46 -12.07
C THR A 66 -11.18 -6.63 -12.38
N ALA A 67 -10.66 -7.86 -12.30
CA ALA A 67 -9.28 -8.16 -12.62
C ALA A 67 -9.21 -9.31 -13.61
N LYS A 68 -8.27 -9.24 -14.55
CA LYS A 68 -7.97 -10.34 -15.48
C LYS A 68 -6.47 -10.56 -15.57
N ASN A 69 -6.06 -11.81 -15.67
CA ASN A 69 -4.68 -12.15 -16.01
C ASN A 69 -4.50 -12.07 -17.53
N VAL A 70 -3.41 -11.45 -17.96
CA VAL A 70 -2.99 -11.37 -19.36
C VAL A 70 -1.56 -11.88 -19.50
N GLN A 71 -1.25 -12.49 -20.63
CA GLN A 71 0.12 -12.81 -21.01
C GLN A 71 0.58 -11.77 -22.02
N SER A 72 1.67 -11.08 -21.72
CA SER A 72 2.26 -10.07 -22.60
C SER A 72 3.77 -10.22 -22.54
N SER A 73 4.44 -10.28 -23.68
CA SER A 73 5.90 -10.47 -23.77
C SER A 73 6.45 -11.67 -22.99
N GLY A 74 5.68 -12.76 -22.97
CA GLY A 74 6.02 -13.99 -22.23
C GLY A 74 5.94 -13.87 -20.71
N ARG A 75 5.41 -12.75 -20.18
CA ARG A 75 5.20 -12.49 -18.76
C ARG A 75 3.72 -12.40 -18.44
N ARG A 76 3.35 -12.93 -17.28
CA ARG A 76 2.03 -12.73 -16.69
C ARG A 76 1.92 -11.30 -16.18
N PHE A 77 0.78 -10.68 -16.43
CA PHE A 77 0.32 -9.43 -15.82
C PHE A 77 -1.11 -9.62 -15.32
N ASN A 78 -1.52 -8.78 -14.37
CA ASN A 78 -2.90 -8.66 -13.91
C ASN A 78 -3.39 -7.25 -14.21
N ILE A 79 -4.45 -7.12 -15.01
CA ILE A 79 -5.06 -5.83 -15.32
C ILE A 79 -6.33 -5.70 -14.49
N CYS A 80 -6.33 -4.73 -13.58
CA CYS A 80 -7.46 -4.33 -12.75
C CYS A 80 -8.18 -3.16 -13.43
N CYS A 81 -9.48 -3.32 -13.72
CA CYS A 81 -10.34 -2.28 -14.29
C CYS A 81 -11.23 -1.68 -13.19
N SER A 82 -11.12 -0.37 -12.98
CA SER A 82 -11.91 0.37 -11.99
C SER A 82 -12.62 1.58 -12.62
N PRO A 83 -13.83 1.41 -13.18
CA PRO A 83 -14.61 2.47 -13.81
C PRO A 83 -14.88 3.70 -12.95
N ALA A 84 -14.95 3.52 -11.63
CA ALA A 84 -15.13 4.61 -10.68
C ALA A 84 -14.02 5.68 -10.77
N LEU A 85 -12.84 5.33 -11.30
CA LEU A 85 -11.70 6.24 -11.42
C LEU A 85 -11.82 7.19 -12.63
N LEU A 86 -12.70 6.92 -13.60
CA LEU A 86 -13.00 7.88 -14.67
C LEU A 86 -13.63 9.17 -14.12
N ASN A 87 -14.48 9.04 -13.10
CA ASN A 87 -15.08 10.17 -12.40
C ASN A 87 -15.18 9.88 -10.91
N LYS A 88 -14.05 10.08 -10.23
CA LYS A 88 -13.89 9.79 -8.81
C LYS A 88 -14.85 10.58 -7.92
N GLU A 89 -15.12 11.85 -8.24
CA GLU A 89 -16.04 12.69 -7.44
C GLU A 89 -17.48 12.23 -7.58
N LYS A 90 -17.92 11.84 -8.78
CA LYS A 90 -19.24 11.22 -8.95
C LYS A 90 -19.35 9.90 -8.19
N ALA A 91 -18.36 9.01 -8.34
CA ALA A 91 -18.36 7.73 -7.64
C ALA A 91 -18.41 7.91 -6.11
N LYS A 92 -17.69 8.90 -5.58
CA LYS A 92 -17.75 9.30 -4.18
C LYS A 92 -19.14 9.77 -3.76
N ALA A 93 -19.77 10.64 -4.55
CA ALA A 93 -21.12 11.13 -4.28
C ALA A 93 -22.14 10.00 -4.26
N ASP A 94 -22.05 9.07 -5.23
CA ASP A 94 -22.93 7.90 -5.32
C ASP A 94 -22.77 6.98 -4.09
N ILE A 95 -21.53 6.75 -3.62
CA ILE A 95 -21.27 5.98 -2.40
C ILE A 95 -21.87 6.68 -1.17
N LEU A 96 -21.65 7.97 -0.98
CA LEU A 96 -22.21 8.70 0.17
C LEU A 96 -23.75 8.67 0.17
N ALA A 97 -24.38 8.79 -1.00
CA ALA A 97 -25.83 8.68 -1.14
C ALA A 97 -26.34 7.28 -0.76
N SER A 98 -25.62 6.22 -1.16
CA SER A 98 -25.98 4.85 -0.78
C SER A 98 -25.88 4.64 0.74
N VAL A 99 -24.80 5.10 1.38
CA VAL A 99 -24.59 4.99 2.83
C VAL A 99 -25.67 5.76 3.60
N ALA A 100 -26.06 6.95 3.13
CA ALA A 100 -27.14 7.73 3.72
C ALA A 100 -28.51 7.03 3.61
N SER A 101 -28.74 6.29 2.52
CA SER A 101 -29.97 5.51 2.33
C SER A 101 -30.05 4.28 3.23
N GLU A 102 -28.93 3.60 3.47
CA GLU A 102 -28.85 2.39 4.31
C GLU A 102 -28.92 2.70 5.82
N SER A 103 -28.51 3.91 6.22
CA SER A 103 -28.48 4.34 7.63
C SER A 103 -29.80 4.97 8.12
N SER A 104 -30.82 5.12 7.26
CA SER A 104 -32.15 5.64 7.64
C SER A 104 -33.19 4.52 7.79
N PRO A 105 -33.60 4.14 9.02
CA PRO A 105 -34.84 3.40 9.22
C PRO A 105 -36.03 4.37 9.16
N ASP A 106 -36.99 4.11 8.27
CA ASP A 106 -38.30 4.78 8.13
C ASP A 106 -38.35 6.26 7.68
N HIS A 107 -38.63 6.48 6.38
CA HIS A 107 -39.94 7.03 5.97
C HIS A 107 -40.09 7.06 4.43
N LYS A 108 -40.87 6.12 3.90
CA LYS A 108 -41.76 6.40 2.75
C LYS A 108 -42.76 7.47 3.20
N ARG A 109 -42.46 8.76 3.01
CA ARG A 109 -43.48 9.82 2.99
C ARG A 109 -43.24 10.77 1.82
N GLN A 110 -44.11 10.59 0.84
CA GLN A 110 -44.57 11.50 -0.21
C GLN A 110 -43.75 12.78 -0.45
N ARG A 111 -43.11 12.80 -1.62
CA ARG A 111 -42.77 13.98 -2.40
C ARG A 111 -44.03 14.82 -2.62
N ILE A 112 -44.13 15.97 -1.96
CA ILE A 112 -44.98 17.08 -2.40
C ILE A 112 -44.05 18.21 -2.80
N GLU A 113 -44.17 18.59 -4.06
CA GLU A 113 -43.49 19.71 -4.70
C GLU A 113 -43.89 21.02 -4.02
N LYS A 114 -42.89 21.84 -3.66
CA LYS A 114 -43.00 23.29 -3.65
C LYS A 114 -41.72 23.90 -4.18
N GLN A 115 -41.79 24.38 -5.42
CA GLN A 115 -40.89 25.39 -5.96
C GLN A 115 -40.96 26.64 -5.06
N ASN A 116 -39.79 27.17 -4.72
CA ASN A 116 -39.54 28.61 -4.65
C ASN A 116 -38.03 28.86 -4.74
N ASN A 117 -37.66 29.72 -5.69
CA ASN A 117 -36.35 30.36 -5.83
C ASN A 117 -36.05 31.23 -4.60
N ASP A 118 -34.84 31.17 -4.07
CA ASP A 118 -33.95 32.34 -3.98
C ASP A 118 -32.53 31.95 -3.55
N GLY A 119 -31.57 32.83 -3.85
CA GLY A 119 -30.13 32.56 -3.97
C GLY A 119 -29.37 32.08 -2.73
N GLY A 120 -28.20 31.49 -3.00
CA GLY A 120 -27.04 31.51 -2.10
C GLY A 120 -26.72 30.23 -1.34
N ALA A 121 -25.44 29.86 -1.42
CA ALA A 121 -24.74 28.81 -0.69
C ALA A 121 -25.00 27.36 -1.14
N ASP A 122 -23.95 26.79 -1.73
CA ASP A 122 -23.72 25.36 -1.94
C ASP A 122 -23.97 24.57 -0.64
N GLN A 123 -25.18 24.02 -0.51
CA GLN A 123 -25.58 23.10 0.55
C GLN A 123 -25.71 21.70 -0.05
N SER A 124 -24.57 21.07 -0.35
CA SER A 124 -24.50 19.62 -0.43
C SER A 124 -24.48 19.04 1.00
N SER A 125 -25.66 18.72 1.49
CA SER A 125 -25.88 17.85 2.67
C SER A 125 -25.12 16.51 2.48
N GLY A 126 -24.30 15.99 3.39
CA GLY A 126 -23.89 16.43 4.72
C GLY A 126 -23.05 15.33 5.40
N HIS A 127 -21.95 14.89 4.76
CA HIS A 127 -20.94 14.03 5.38
C HIS A 127 -19.58 14.74 5.39
N LYS A 128 -19.24 15.39 6.50
CA LYS A 128 -17.95 16.08 6.65
C LYS A 128 -16.90 15.07 7.09
N SER A 129 -15.95 14.77 6.20
CA SER A 129 -14.80 13.93 6.49
C SER A 129 -14.09 14.38 7.77
N LEU A 130 -13.87 13.45 8.71
CA LEU A 130 -13.07 13.74 9.92
C LEU A 130 -11.57 13.82 9.61
N GLN A 131 -11.13 13.18 8.52
CA GLN A 131 -9.73 13.21 8.10
C GLN A 131 -9.30 14.59 7.61
N ASN A 132 -8.09 15.01 7.99
CA ASN A 132 -7.47 16.25 7.49
C ASN A 132 -7.34 16.18 5.95
N PRO A 133 -7.94 17.13 5.20
CA PRO A 133 -7.93 17.09 3.73
C PRO A 133 -6.60 17.51 3.11
N THR A 134 -5.79 18.33 3.78
CA THR A 134 -4.52 18.85 3.24
C THR A 134 -3.33 17.97 3.63
N GLU A 135 -3.34 17.46 4.85
CA GLU A 135 -2.29 16.60 5.39
C GLU A 135 -2.95 15.31 5.94
N PRO A 136 -3.44 14.41 5.07
CA PRO A 136 -4.22 13.26 5.49
C PRO A 136 -3.43 12.24 6.32
N PHE A 137 -2.10 12.35 6.41
CA PHE A 137 -1.27 11.43 7.22
C PHE A 137 -0.75 12.06 8.51
N LYS A 138 -1.12 13.32 8.79
CA LYS A 138 -0.78 14.02 10.03
C LYS A 138 -1.77 13.65 11.15
N PRO A 139 -1.30 13.17 12.31
CA PRO A 139 -2.16 13.02 13.47
C PRO A 139 -2.80 14.35 13.92
N PRO A 140 -3.99 14.32 14.54
CA PRO A 140 -4.78 13.13 14.84
C PRO A 140 -5.61 12.66 13.64
N TYR A 141 -6.04 11.41 13.67
CA TYR A 141 -6.69 10.73 12.55
C TYR A 141 -8.20 10.60 12.73
N SER A 142 -8.90 10.43 11.61
CA SER A 142 -10.27 9.90 11.62
C SER A 142 -10.27 8.53 12.30
N PRO A 143 -11.09 8.31 13.33
CA PRO A 143 -11.13 7.04 14.03
C PRO A 143 -11.49 5.86 13.13
N ASP A 144 -12.29 6.09 12.10
CA ASP A 144 -12.71 5.04 11.17
C ASP A 144 -11.58 4.66 10.20
N LEU A 145 -10.68 5.59 9.85
CA LEU A 145 -9.51 5.31 8.98
C LEU A 145 -8.26 4.85 9.73
N TYR A 146 -8.15 5.14 11.02
CA TYR A 146 -7.00 4.73 11.85
C TYR A 146 -7.16 3.29 12.36
N VAL A 147 -6.24 2.41 11.96
CA VAL A 147 -6.28 0.98 12.32
C VAL A 147 -5.47 0.69 13.58
N GLY A 148 -4.29 1.31 13.72
CA GLY A 148 -3.39 1.09 14.86
C GLY A 148 -2.05 1.79 14.67
N HIS A 149 -1.08 1.46 15.54
CA HIS A 149 0.28 1.98 15.47
C HIS A 149 1.27 0.85 15.74
N LEU A 150 2.29 0.73 14.90
CA LEU A 150 3.41 -0.18 15.14
C LEU A 150 4.46 0.52 16.00
N GLU A 151 5.00 -0.19 16.98
CA GLU A 151 6.17 0.27 17.72
C GLU A 151 7.39 0.39 16.79
N GLY A 152 8.28 1.34 17.10
CA GLY A 152 9.51 1.52 16.34
C GLY A 152 10.57 0.46 16.64
N ILE A 153 11.58 0.37 15.78
CA ILE A 153 12.71 -0.55 15.88
C ILE A 153 14.00 0.28 15.80
N ASP A 154 15.04 -0.16 16.51
CA ASP A 154 16.38 0.45 16.46
C ASP A 154 16.36 1.95 16.85
N GLY A 155 15.57 2.29 17.88
CA GLY A 155 15.44 3.65 18.40
C GLY A 155 14.67 4.63 17.50
N GLU A 156 14.20 4.21 16.32
CA GLU A 156 13.35 5.05 15.46
C GLU A 156 11.91 5.11 15.96
N PRO A 157 11.16 6.20 15.66
CA PRO A 157 9.74 6.28 15.95
C PRO A 157 8.91 5.21 15.23
N GLY A 158 7.83 4.79 15.88
CA GLY A 158 6.84 3.89 15.28
C GLY A 158 6.04 4.50 14.13
N MET A 159 5.23 3.67 13.47
CA MET A 159 4.42 4.08 12.30
C MET A 159 2.93 3.84 12.55
N SER A 160 2.11 4.84 12.21
CA SER A 160 0.65 4.71 12.19
C SER A 160 0.21 3.86 11.00
N ILE A 161 -0.80 3.00 11.22
CA ILE A 161 -1.46 2.22 10.17
C ILE A 161 -2.82 2.84 9.87
N LEU A 162 -2.99 3.27 8.62
CA LEU A 162 -4.23 3.87 8.12
C LEU A 162 -4.82 3.02 7.01
N LEU A 163 -6.15 2.95 6.92
CA LEU A 163 -6.82 2.45 5.73
C LEU A 163 -6.62 3.44 4.57
N ASN A 164 -6.43 2.92 3.37
CA ASN A 164 -6.50 3.74 2.17
C ASN A 164 -7.96 4.20 1.97
N LYS A 165 -8.16 5.51 2.07
CA LYS A 165 -9.47 6.17 1.91
C LYS A 165 -10.11 5.94 0.54
N TYR A 166 -9.32 5.72 -0.50
CA TYR A 166 -9.77 5.53 -1.88
C TYR A 166 -9.32 4.15 -2.38
N ALA A 167 -9.92 3.12 -1.82
CA ALA A 167 -9.48 1.74 -1.98
C ALA A 167 -10.05 1.11 -3.27
N VAL A 168 -9.15 0.63 -4.14
CA VAL A 168 -9.50 -0.29 -5.24
C VAL A 168 -9.40 -1.74 -4.77
N LEU A 169 -8.40 -2.04 -3.94
CA LEU A 169 -8.22 -3.33 -3.28
C LEU A 169 -8.74 -3.24 -1.84
N ARG A 170 -9.47 -4.26 -1.40
CA ARG A 170 -9.93 -4.35 0.00
C ARG A 170 -8.74 -4.40 0.95
N ASP A 171 -8.93 -3.84 2.14
CA ASP A 171 -7.95 -3.86 3.23
C ASP A 171 -6.57 -3.28 2.88
N HIS A 172 -6.49 -2.44 1.84
CA HIS A 172 -5.28 -1.70 1.50
C HIS A 172 -4.96 -0.73 2.64
N ILE A 173 -3.79 -0.91 3.26
CA ILE A 173 -3.29 -0.07 4.36
C ILE A 173 -2.03 0.71 4.00
N LEU A 174 -1.81 1.79 4.75
CA LEU A 174 -0.70 2.71 4.65
C LEU A 174 0.04 2.71 5.99
N LEU A 175 1.36 2.51 5.97
CA LEU A 175 2.25 2.72 7.11
C LEU A 175 2.84 4.12 6.98
N CYS A 176 2.50 5.01 7.90
CA CYS A 176 2.91 6.42 7.87
C CYS A 176 3.71 6.78 9.14
N PRO A 177 4.87 7.44 9.04
CA PRO A 177 5.52 8.02 10.22
C PRO A 177 4.61 9.11 10.81
N THR A 178 4.72 9.29 12.13
CA THR A 178 3.87 10.25 12.87
C THR A 178 4.29 11.70 12.65
N SER A 179 5.55 11.94 12.26
CA SER A 179 6.09 13.22 11.80
C SER A 179 6.22 13.28 10.28
N TYR A 180 6.21 14.50 9.74
CA TYR A 180 6.38 14.70 8.30
C TYR A 180 7.78 14.29 7.87
N GLU A 181 7.84 13.34 6.96
CA GLU A 181 9.04 12.94 6.24
C GLU A 181 8.74 13.00 4.73
N PRO A 182 9.63 13.52 3.87
CA PRO A 182 9.38 13.61 2.45
C PRO A 182 9.28 12.23 1.75
N GLN A 183 8.24 12.06 0.94
CA GLN A 183 7.99 10.85 0.12
C GLN A 183 9.04 10.64 -0.99
N ASN A 184 9.80 11.67 -1.38
CA ASN A 184 10.87 11.55 -2.37
C ASN A 184 12.21 11.12 -1.77
N LEU A 185 12.28 10.89 -0.45
CA LEU A 185 13.42 10.26 0.21
C LEU A 185 13.14 8.77 0.43
N PRO A 186 14.15 7.89 0.47
CA PRO A 186 13.96 6.48 0.81
C PRO A 186 13.36 6.34 2.23
N PRO A 187 12.50 5.32 2.48
CA PRO A 187 12.17 4.94 3.85
C PRO A 187 13.45 4.53 4.59
N SER A 188 13.50 4.76 5.90
CA SER A 188 14.62 4.23 6.69
C SER A 188 14.61 2.69 6.69
N PRO A 189 15.75 2.05 6.96
CA PRO A 189 15.79 0.60 7.15
C PRO A 189 14.83 0.10 8.23
N SER A 190 14.65 0.83 9.34
CA SER A 190 13.68 0.48 10.39
C SER A 190 12.23 0.57 9.92
N GLN A 191 11.87 1.59 9.13
CA GLN A 191 10.54 1.69 8.52
C GLN A 191 10.29 0.56 7.51
N LEU A 192 11.30 0.19 6.72
CA LEU A 192 11.22 -0.93 5.79
C LEU A 192 11.10 -2.28 6.54
N ALA A 193 11.80 -2.43 7.66
CA ALA A 193 11.69 -3.59 8.54
C ALA A 193 10.29 -3.73 9.13
N LEU A 194 9.64 -2.64 9.56
CA LEU A 194 8.24 -2.66 10.02
C LEU A 194 7.30 -3.16 8.93
N ALA A 195 7.49 -2.71 7.68
CA ALA A 195 6.72 -3.22 6.55
C ALA A 195 6.97 -4.72 6.33
N TYR A 196 8.23 -5.16 6.31
CA TYR A 196 8.59 -6.57 6.14
C TYR A 196 7.97 -7.46 7.23
N LEU A 197 8.09 -7.06 8.49
CA LEU A 197 7.55 -7.78 9.64
C LEU A 197 6.03 -7.86 9.60
N PHE A 198 5.35 -6.84 9.07
CA PHE A 198 3.92 -6.89 8.84
C PHE A 198 3.55 -7.93 7.78
N LEU A 199 4.28 -7.99 6.66
CA LEU A 199 4.10 -9.04 5.64
C LEU A 199 4.34 -10.44 6.22
N LEU A 200 5.37 -10.58 7.06
CA LEU A 200 5.72 -11.84 7.70
C LEU A 200 4.60 -12.30 8.63
N ALA A 201 4.09 -11.39 9.47
CA ALA A 201 2.95 -11.66 10.33
C ALA A 201 1.70 -12.03 9.52
N ALA A 202 1.43 -11.33 8.40
CA ALA A 202 0.31 -11.63 7.51
C ALA A 202 0.39 -13.05 6.95
N SER A 203 1.58 -13.51 6.56
CA SER A 203 1.80 -14.87 6.05
C SER A 203 1.65 -15.97 7.11
N ARG A 204 1.89 -15.63 8.39
CA ARG A 204 1.88 -16.53 9.54
C ARG A 204 0.59 -16.45 10.38
N HIS A 205 -0.31 -15.55 10.01
CA HIS A 205 -1.55 -15.28 10.73
C HIS A 205 -2.49 -16.50 10.73
N THR A 206 -3.43 -16.57 11.68
CA THR A 206 -4.45 -17.65 11.76
C THR A 206 -5.32 -17.74 10.51
N LYS A 207 -5.50 -16.60 9.84
CA LYS A 207 -6.02 -16.47 8.47
C LYS A 207 -4.90 -15.89 7.61
N PRO A 208 -4.02 -16.74 7.02
CA PRO A 208 -2.87 -16.26 6.27
C PRO A 208 -3.30 -15.40 5.08
N ARG A 209 -2.58 -14.31 4.86
CA ARG A 209 -2.76 -13.41 3.72
C ARG A 209 -1.49 -13.38 2.90
N ARG A 210 -1.63 -13.14 1.60
CA ARG A 210 -0.51 -12.96 0.68
C ARG A 210 -0.38 -11.50 0.34
N MET A 211 0.42 -10.80 1.12
CA MET A 211 0.58 -9.35 1.01
C MET A 211 1.91 -8.99 0.37
N MET A 212 1.94 -7.81 -0.24
CA MET A 212 3.15 -7.16 -0.77
C MET A 212 3.16 -5.71 -0.30
N GLY A 213 4.36 -5.20 0.00
CA GLY A 213 4.60 -3.80 0.27
C GLY A 213 5.10 -3.08 -0.97
N PHE A 214 4.75 -1.79 -1.11
CA PHE A 214 5.31 -0.94 -2.15
C PHE A 214 5.45 0.51 -1.73
N TYR A 215 6.33 1.22 -2.41
CA TYR A 215 6.65 2.62 -2.16
C TYR A 215 6.87 3.36 -3.47
N ASN A 216 6.30 4.57 -3.58
CA ASN A 216 6.47 5.45 -4.74
C ASN A 216 7.34 6.65 -4.32
N GLY A 217 8.63 6.59 -4.61
CA GLY A 217 9.61 7.61 -4.24
C GLY A 217 9.55 8.84 -5.16
N GLY A 218 8.64 9.77 -4.86
CA GLY A 218 8.48 11.04 -5.58
C GLY A 218 7.38 11.04 -6.66
N PRO A 219 7.01 12.22 -7.19
CA PRO A 219 5.89 12.39 -8.13
C PRO A 219 6.02 11.54 -9.39
N VAL A 220 7.23 11.49 -9.97
CA VAL A 220 7.57 10.71 -11.17
C VAL A 220 7.40 9.20 -10.97
N ALA A 221 7.44 8.73 -9.71
CA ALA A 221 7.18 7.34 -9.37
C ALA A 221 5.69 7.02 -9.13
N GLY A 222 4.79 7.98 -9.37
CA GLY A 222 3.34 7.85 -9.13
C GLY A 222 2.92 8.15 -7.70
N ALA A 223 3.68 8.95 -6.95
CA ALA A 223 3.30 9.36 -5.60
C ALA A 223 2.21 10.45 -5.63
N SER A 224 1.10 10.21 -4.94
CA SER A 224 -0.03 11.17 -4.85
C SER A 224 -0.01 12.03 -3.57
N GLN A 225 0.88 11.72 -2.62
CA GLN A 225 1.02 12.40 -1.33
C GLN A 225 2.49 12.67 -1.04
N LYS A 226 2.78 13.82 -0.41
CA LYS A 226 4.15 14.24 -0.07
C LYS A 226 4.66 13.66 1.24
N TRP A 227 3.75 13.29 2.14
CA TRP A 227 4.08 12.69 3.42
C TRP A 227 4.42 11.21 3.21
N ARG A 228 5.55 10.78 3.76
CA ARG A 228 6.08 9.44 3.62
C ARG A 228 5.06 8.36 3.96
N HIS A 229 4.90 7.36 3.12
CA HIS A 229 4.08 6.20 3.43
C HIS A 229 4.50 4.98 2.62
N ILE A 230 4.49 3.81 3.27
CA ILE A 230 4.64 2.50 2.63
C ILE A 230 3.23 1.90 2.50
N GLN A 231 2.90 1.37 1.33
CA GLN A 231 1.58 0.84 1.03
C GLN A 231 1.63 -0.69 1.10
N LEU A 232 0.72 -1.32 1.83
CA LEU A 232 0.61 -2.78 1.88
C LEU A 232 -0.75 -3.20 1.31
N ILE A 233 -0.70 -4.12 0.36
CA ILE A 233 -1.88 -4.67 -0.31
C ILE A 233 -1.88 -6.19 -0.20
N GLU A 234 -3.06 -6.77 -0.09
CA GLU A 234 -3.25 -8.17 -0.42
C GLU A 234 -3.20 -8.33 -1.94
N VAL A 235 -2.37 -9.26 -2.40
CA VAL A 235 -2.11 -9.43 -3.83
C VAL A 235 -3.26 -10.20 -4.47
N PRO A 236 -3.87 -9.70 -5.57
CA PRO A 236 -4.85 -10.46 -6.33
C PRO A 236 -4.28 -11.82 -6.73
N ASP A 237 -5.12 -12.86 -6.65
CA ASP A 237 -4.75 -14.27 -6.92
C ASP A 237 -3.62 -14.83 -6.01
N GLY A 238 -3.24 -14.11 -4.94
CA GLY A 238 -2.33 -14.57 -3.90
C GLY A 238 -0.84 -14.55 -4.26
N ARG A 239 -0.45 -14.12 -5.47
CA ARG A 239 0.96 -13.97 -5.85
C ARG A 239 1.17 -12.92 -6.93
N ALA A 240 2.04 -11.94 -6.65
CA ALA A 240 2.33 -10.84 -7.57
C ALA A 240 3.02 -11.40 -8.83
N PRO A 241 2.66 -10.95 -10.04
CA PRO A 241 3.31 -11.44 -11.26
C PRO A 241 4.83 -11.27 -11.28
N VAL A 242 5.37 -10.20 -10.67
CA VAL A 242 6.83 -10.02 -10.52
C VAL A 242 7.52 -11.19 -9.81
N GLU A 243 6.84 -11.87 -8.89
CA GLU A 243 7.38 -13.05 -8.21
C GLU A 243 7.50 -14.25 -9.14
N ASP A 244 6.80 -14.26 -10.28
CA ASP A 244 7.00 -15.24 -11.35
C ASP A 244 8.20 -14.88 -12.23
N TRP A 245 8.43 -13.59 -12.46
CA TRP A 245 9.52 -13.10 -13.31
C TRP A 245 10.89 -13.37 -12.69
N VAL A 246 10.98 -13.37 -11.35
CA VAL A 246 12.23 -13.61 -10.61
C VAL A 246 12.51 -15.09 -10.32
N GLN A 247 11.58 -16.02 -10.60
CA GLN A 247 11.74 -17.44 -10.22
C GLN A 247 13.00 -18.10 -10.79
N SER A 248 13.41 -17.71 -11.99
CA SER A 248 14.58 -18.27 -12.66
C SER A 248 15.89 -17.57 -12.25
N MET A 249 15.82 -16.49 -11.47
CA MET A 249 17.01 -15.79 -11.00
C MET A 249 17.79 -16.67 -10.04
N ARG A 250 19.11 -16.70 -10.23
CA ARG A 250 20.04 -17.38 -9.32
C ARG A 250 20.92 -16.33 -8.69
N PHE A 251 20.79 -16.18 -7.38
CA PHE A 251 21.64 -15.31 -6.58
C PHE A 251 22.87 -16.12 -6.17
N GLU A 252 24.03 -15.81 -6.73
CA GLU A 252 25.30 -16.43 -6.33
C GLU A 252 25.75 -15.97 -4.94
N SER A 253 25.36 -14.74 -4.58
CA SER A 253 25.52 -14.14 -3.27
C SER A 253 24.20 -13.50 -2.86
N ASP A 254 23.80 -13.70 -1.60
CA ASP A 254 22.64 -13.01 -1.01
C ASP A 254 22.96 -11.55 -0.65
N ASP A 255 24.18 -11.09 -0.91
CA ASP A 255 24.63 -9.72 -0.63
C ASP A 255 24.73 -8.85 -1.88
N GLU A 256 24.46 -9.35 -3.07
CA GLU A 256 24.55 -8.54 -4.29
C GLU A 256 23.20 -8.44 -4.99
N PRO A 257 22.73 -7.24 -5.34
CA PRO A 257 21.55 -7.10 -6.16
C PRO A 257 21.84 -7.51 -7.61
N LEU A 258 20.82 -8.05 -8.28
CA LEU A 258 20.88 -8.43 -9.69
C LEU A 258 19.89 -7.60 -10.50
N ILE A 259 20.20 -7.40 -11.77
CA ILE A 259 19.24 -6.83 -12.73
C ILE A 259 18.34 -7.97 -13.22
N LEU A 260 17.02 -7.84 -13.05
CA LEU A 260 16.03 -8.80 -13.53
C LEU A 260 16.28 -9.11 -15.01
N PRO A 261 16.52 -10.36 -15.42
CA PRO A 261 16.77 -10.70 -16.82
C PRO A 261 15.53 -10.50 -17.70
N HIS A 262 15.77 -10.29 -19.00
CA HIS A 262 14.75 -10.25 -20.06
C HIS A 262 13.67 -9.16 -19.95
N VAL A 263 13.81 -8.16 -19.08
CA VAL A 263 13.01 -6.93 -19.11
C VAL A 263 13.79 -5.78 -19.79
N PRO A 264 13.14 -4.85 -20.51
CA PRO A 264 13.83 -3.78 -21.24
C PRO A 264 14.09 -2.50 -20.42
N TYR A 265 13.84 -2.55 -19.10
CA TYR A 265 14.04 -1.46 -18.16
C TYR A 265 14.87 -1.92 -16.96
N LEU A 266 15.49 -0.97 -16.26
CA LEU A 266 16.27 -1.26 -15.07
C LEU A 266 15.34 -1.67 -13.94
N HIS A 267 15.43 -2.93 -13.55
CA HIS A 267 14.70 -3.52 -12.44
C HIS A 267 15.71 -4.28 -11.59
N ILE A 268 16.05 -3.70 -10.45
CA ILE A 268 17.05 -4.24 -9.55
C ILE A 268 16.33 -5.10 -8.52
N VAL A 269 16.87 -6.28 -8.24
CA VAL A 269 16.30 -7.27 -7.31
C VAL A 269 17.38 -7.70 -6.33
N HIS A 270 17.09 -7.63 -5.05
CA HIS A 270 17.93 -8.14 -3.98
C HIS A 270 17.20 -9.28 -3.25
N SER A 271 17.89 -10.41 -3.09
CA SER A 271 17.39 -11.57 -2.34
C SER A 271 17.21 -11.21 -0.86
N LEU A 272 16.09 -11.62 -0.27
CA LEU A 272 15.84 -11.55 1.17
C LEU A 272 15.80 -12.95 1.81
N SER A 273 16.39 -13.95 1.15
CA SER A 273 16.45 -15.34 1.60
C SER A 273 16.93 -15.49 3.06
N LYS A 274 17.87 -14.62 3.50
CA LYS A 274 18.39 -14.56 4.87
C LYS A 274 17.30 -14.38 5.93
N LEU A 275 16.18 -13.72 5.59
CA LEU A 275 15.06 -13.46 6.49
C LEU A 275 14.04 -14.61 6.55
N ARG A 276 14.16 -15.65 5.71
CA ARG A 276 13.24 -16.81 5.71
C ARG A 276 13.33 -17.63 6.99
N HIS A 277 14.46 -17.58 7.68
CA HIS A 277 14.75 -18.38 8.87
C HIS A 277 14.32 -17.72 10.18
N LEU A 278 13.71 -16.53 10.13
CA LEU A 278 13.25 -15.84 11.33
C LEU A 278 12.29 -16.72 12.14
N PRO A 279 12.44 -16.80 13.48
CA PRO A 279 11.58 -17.62 14.32
C PRO A 279 10.13 -17.13 14.28
N PHE A 280 9.17 -17.98 14.68
CA PHE A 280 7.75 -17.58 14.74
C PHE A 280 7.51 -16.50 15.79
N SER A 281 8.12 -16.66 16.98
CA SER A 281 8.15 -15.64 18.02
C SER A 281 9.45 -14.85 17.89
N LEU A 282 9.34 -13.56 17.59
CA LEU A 282 10.48 -12.67 17.38
C LEU A 282 10.91 -12.05 18.71
N SER A 283 12.21 -12.03 18.95
CA SER A 283 12.87 -11.28 20.01
C SER A 283 13.29 -9.88 19.52
N ALA A 284 13.69 -8.98 20.42
CA ALA A 284 14.23 -7.67 20.03
C ALA A 284 15.45 -7.80 19.10
N ASN A 285 16.33 -8.77 19.34
CA ASN A 285 17.49 -9.04 18.50
C ASN A 285 17.09 -9.51 17.09
N ASP A 286 15.98 -10.24 16.94
CA ASP A 286 15.48 -10.62 15.61
C ASP A 286 14.97 -9.40 14.84
N LEU A 287 14.36 -8.43 15.53
CA LEU A 287 13.92 -7.16 14.92
C LEU A 287 15.11 -6.35 14.42
N GLU A 288 16.16 -6.20 15.25
CA GLU A 288 17.41 -5.55 14.87
C GLU A 288 18.08 -6.27 13.69
N GLN A 289 18.12 -7.59 13.70
CA GLN A 289 18.66 -8.38 12.58
C GLN A 289 17.91 -8.12 11.26
N VAL A 290 16.58 -7.91 11.30
CA VAL A 290 15.83 -7.54 10.08
C VAL A 290 16.32 -6.20 9.54
N VAL A 291 16.57 -5.22 10.41
CA VAL A 291 17.14 -3.92 10.04
C VAL A 291 18.55 -4.07 9.45
N GLU A 292 19.41 -4.85 10.11
CA GLU A 292 20.80 -5.11 9.66
C GLU A 292 20.88 -5.81 8.30
N ILE A 293 19.86 -6.58 7.92
CA ILE A 293 19.78 -7.23 6.60
C ILE A 293 19.20 -6.27 5.55
N LEU A 294 18.13 -5.53 5.90
CA LEU A 294 17.45 -4.64 4.95
C LEU A 294 18.25 -3.36 4.66
N ALA A 295 19.00 -2.84 5.63
CA ALA A 295 19.82 -1.65 5.47
C ALA A 295 20.82 -1.79 4.30
N PRO A 296 21.75 -2.77 4.30
CA PRO A 296 22.68 -2.92 3.20
C PRO A 296 21.99 -3.34 1.90
N ALA A 297 20.90 -4.11 1.95
CA ALA A 297 20.13 -4.48 0.76
C ALA A 297 19.55 -3.25 0.04
N LEU A 298 18.92 -2.34 0.80
CA LEU A 298 18.38 -1.08 0.27
C LEU A 298 19.49 -0.17 -0.26
N MET A 299 20.59 -0.04 0.49
CA MET A 299 21.71 0.82 0.09
C MET A 299 22.38 0.35 -1.20
N ARG A 300 22.66 -0.95 -1.35
CA ARG A 300 23.24 -1.49 -2.59
C ARG A 300 22.32 -1.30 -3.80
N CYS A 301 21.01 -1.48 -3.63
CA CYS A 301 20.04 -1.19 -4.67
C CYS A 301 20.05 0.29 -5.07
N LEU A 302 20.04 1.20 -4.09
CA LEU A 302 20.08 2.65 -4.32
C LEU A 302 21.39 3.08 -4.99
N ASP A 303 22.53 2.54 -4.55
CA ASP A 303 23.83 2.80 -5.16
C ASP A 303 23.83 2.41 -6.64
N LEU A 304 23.33 1.21 -6.98
CA LEU A 304 23.22 0.79 -8.38
C LEU A 304 22.26 1.69 -9.19
N VAL A 305 21.15 2.15 -8.60
CA VAL A 305 20.28 3.17 -9.24
C VAL A 305 21.07 4.45 -9.52
N PHE A 306 21.76 5.00 -8.53
CA PHE A 306 22.50 6.26 -8.70
C PHE A 306 23.61 6.12 -9.75
N GLN A 307 24.31 4.98 -9.77
CA GLN A 307 25.31 4.71 -10.79
C GLN A 307 24.70 4.59 -12.19
N ALA A 308 23.58 3.88 -12.33
CA ALA A 308 22.89 3.76 -13.60
C ALA A 308 22.37 5.10 -14.13
N LEU A 309 21.80 5.94 -13.26
CA LEU A 309 21.37 7.30 -13.63
C LEU A 309 22.55 8.15 -14.11
N ARG A 310 23.70 8.05 -13.42
CA ARG A 310 24.93 8.76 -13.77
C ARG A 310 25.51 8.31 -15.11
N VAL A 311 25.65 7.00 -15.31
CA VAL A 311 26.19 6.41 -16.55
C VAL A 311 25.28 6.70 -17.74
N GLY A 312 23.97 6.54 -17.55
CA GLY A 312 22.95 6.84 -18.54
C GLY A 312 22.72 8.33 -18.79
N LYS A 313 23.42 9.21 -18.06
CA LYS A 313 23.26 10.68 -18.13
C LYS A 313 21.79 11.10 -18.09
N VAL A 314 21.02 10.48 -17.19
CA VAL A 314 19.59 10.75 -17.08
C VAL A 314 19.40 12.14 -16.47
N GLU A 315 18.87 13.06 -17.26
CA GLU A 315 18.57 14.43 -16.83
C GLU A 315 17.09 14.58 -16.42
N GLY A 316 16.81 15.60 -15.60
CA GLY A 316 15.46 15.93 -15.16
C GLY A 316 15.06 15.31 -13.82
N GLU A 317 13.78 15.45 -13.47
CA GLU A 317 13.23 14.86 -12.25
C GLU A 317 13.14 13.34 -12.39
N THR A 318 13.66 12.62 -11.40
CA THR A 318 13.60 11.16 -11.33
C THR A 318 12.91 10.74 -10.05
N GLY A 319 12.43 9.50 -10.02
CA GLY A 319 11.92 8.85 -8.83
C GLY A 319 12.27 7.38 -8.84
N TRP A 320 11.73 6.63 -7.89
CA TRP A 320 11.89 5.18 -7.86
C TRP A 320 10.68 4.50 -7.26
N ASN A 321 10.35 3.32 -7.78
CA ASN A 321 9.46 2.41 -7.10
C ASN A 321 10.27 1.38 -6.32
N LEU A 322 9.81 1.09 -5.11
CA LEU A 322 10.28 -0.03 -4.32
C LEU A 322 9.14 -1.02 -4.15
N LEU A 323 9.43 -2.30 -4.34
CA LEU A 323 8.54 -3.42 -4.04
C LEU A 323 9.19 -4.28 -2.95
N LEU A 324 8.38 -4.73 -2.01
CA LEU A 324 8.82 -5.57 -0.90
C LEU A 324 7.92 -6.81 -0.82
N THR A 325 8.53 -7.97 -1.02
CA THR A 325 7.91 -9.27 -0.72
C THR A 325 8.68 -9.94 0.42
N LEU A 326 8.28 -11.16 0.79
CA LEU A 326 9.04 -11.93 1.79
C LEU A 326 10.35 -12.50 1.23
N ASP A 327 10.46 -12.56 -0.10
CA ASP A 327 11.58 -13.18 -0.78
C ASP A 327 12.52 -12.17 -1.41
N HIS A 328 12.02 -10.99 -1.79
CA HIS A 328 12.78 -10.02 -2.56
C HIS A 328 12.48 -8.57 -2.17
N LEU A 329 13.52 -7.74 -2.26
CA LEU A 329 13.43 -6.29 -2.35
C LEU A 329 13.68 -5.90 -3.82
N HIS A 330 12.76 -5.16 -4.43
CA HIS A 330 12.96 -4.64 -5.78
C HIS A 330 13.08 -3.13 -5.76
N LEU A 331 13.94 -2.58 -6.62
CA LEU A 331 14.08 -1.15 -6.84
C LEU A 331 14.07 -0.84 -8.34
N ILE A 332 13.20 0.07 -8.74
CA ILE A 332 12.96 0.43 -10.14
C ILE A 332 13.04 1.94 -10.28
N PRO A 333 14.10 2.51 -10.88
CA PRO A 333 14.17 3.94 -11.14
C PRO A 333 13.22 4.36 -12.27
N ARG A 334 12.59 5.52 -12.09
CA ARG A 334 11.49 6.06 -12.88
C ARG A 334 11.82 7.43 -13.46
N THR A 335 11.32 7.67 -14.67
CA THR A 335 11.52 8.93 -15.42
C THR A 335 10.21 9.61 -15.82
N LYS A 336 9.08 8.88 -15.80
CA LYS A 336 7.73 9.43 -16.05
C LYS A 336 6.70 8.76 -15.17
N ALA A 337 5.68 9.49 -14.73
CA ALA A 337 4.60 8.95 -13.90
C ALA A 337 3.57 8.13 -14.71
N ASP A 338 3.40 8.46 -15.99
CA ASP A 338 2.36 7.91 -16.84
C ASP A 338 2.85 7.59 -18.25
N TYR A 339 2.04 6.81 -18.97
CA TYR A 339 2.22 6.46 -20.38
C TYR A 339 1.07 7.00 -21.22
N GLN A 340 1.38 7.78 -22.24
CA GLN A 340 0.39 8.38 -23.13
C GLN A 340 -0.07 7.37 -24.20
N LEU A 341 -1.37 7.18 -24.32
CA LEU A 341 -2.00 6.40 -25.39
C LEU A 341 -2.26 7.31 -26.60
N SER A 342 -2.02 6.78 -27.80
CA SER A 342 -2.28 7.51 -29.04
C SER A 342 -3.78 7.53 -29.39
N ALA A 343 -4.19 8.47 -30.25
CA ALA A 343 -5.57 8.68 -30.71
C ALA A 343 -6.27 7.37 -31.14
N PRO A 344 -7.61 7.24 -31.00
CA PRO A 344 -8.62 8.32 -30.92
C PRO A 344 -8.91 8.87 -29.50
N HIS A 345 -8.30 8.32 -28.46
CA HIS A 345 -8.52 8.79 -27.08
C HIS A 345 -7.20 9.31 -26.53
N THR A 346 -7.05 10.63 -26.45
CA THR A 346 -5.94 11.28 -25.72
C THR A 346 -6.09 10.95 -24.24
N THR A 347 -5.60 9.78 -23.87
CA THR A 347 -5.69 9.18 -22.54
C THR A 347 -4.30 8.75 -22.11
N HIS A 348 -4.11 8.63 -20.81
CA HIS A 348 -2.85 8.17 -20.22
C HIS A 348 -3.13 7.04 -19.24
N VAL A 349 -2.18 6.14 -19.09
CA VAL A 349 -2.17 5.12 -18.05
C VAL A 349 -1.20 5.59 -16.96
N ASP A 350 -1.69 5.74 -15.74
CA ASP A 350 -0.86 6.10 -14.59
C ASP A 350 -0.08 4.87 -14.09
N LEU A 351 1.22 5.03 -13.86
CA LEU A 351 2.10 3.95 -13.40
C LEU A 351 2.69 4.28 -12.02
N ASN A 352 2.44 3.38 -11.08
CA ASN A 352 3.12 3.34 -9.79
C ASN A 352 3.87 2.02 -9.63
N ALA A 353 4.35 1.73 -8.41
CA ALA A 353 5.06 0.49 -8.13
C ALA A 353 4.27 -0.78 -8.50
N CYS A 354 2.95 -0.79 -8.35
CA CYS A 354 2.12 -1.94 -8.70
C CYS A 354 2.26 -2.34 -10.18
N ALA A 355 2.39 -1.38 -11.10
CA ALA A 355 2.60 -1.68 -12.52
C ALA A 355 3.89 -2.51 -12.74
N TYR A 356 4.95 -2.18 -12.01
CA TYR A 356 6.23 -2.92 -12.03
C TYR A 356 6.19 -4.22 -11.22
N ALA A 357 5.16 -4.43 -10.40
CA ALA A 357 4.82 -5.73 -9.84
C ALA A 357 4.01 -6.61 -10.82
N GLY A 358 3.68 -6.07 -12.00
CA GLY A 358 2.80 -6.67 -13.00
C GLY A 358 1.31 -6.44 -12.77
N LEU A 359 0.95 -5.55 -11.84
CA LEU A 359 -0.43 -5.21 -11.46
C LEU A 359 -0.80 -3.85 -12.07
N PHE A 360 -1.41 -3.87 -13.25
CA PHE A 360 -1.86 -2.67 -13.96
C PHE A 360 -3.24 -2.23 -13.50
N LEU A 361 -3.46 -0.91 -13.48
CA LEU A 361 -4.76 -0.31 -13.20
C LEU A 361 -5.20 0.50 -14.42
N VAL A 362 -6.38 0.15 -14.92
CA VAL A 362 -7.04 0.86 -16.02
C VAL A 362 -8.40 1.34 -15.57
N ARG A 363 -8.90 2.40 -16.22
CA ARG A 363 -10.16 3.04 -15.83
C ARG A 363 -11.37 2.53 -16.62
N SER A 364 -11.17 1.82 -17.73
CA SER A 364 -12.26 1.24 -18.50
C SER A 364 -11.80 0.04 -19.33
N GLU A 365 -12.76 -0.74 -19.80
CA GLU A 365 -12.51 -1.85 -20.73
C GLU A 365 -12.01 -1.35 -22.11
N GLU A 366 -12.39 -0.13 -22.49
CA GLU A 366 -11.89 0.55 -23.68
C GLU A 366 -10.42 0.98 -23.53
N GLU A 367 -10.04 1.50 -22.35
CA GLU A 367 -8.65 1.88 -22.05
C GLU A 367 -7.74 0.64 -22.04
N ASP A 368 -8.21 -0.46 -21.45
CA ASP A 368 -7.56 -1.77 -21.49
C ASP A 368 -7.33 -2.27 -22.93
N GLN A 369 -8.38 -2.28 -23.75
CA GLN A 369 -8.28 -2.69 -25.15
C GLN A 369 -7.33 -1.79 -25.95
N THR A 370 -7.43 -0.47 -25.77
CA THR A 370 -6.57 0.51 -26.45
C THR A 370 -5.11 0.33 -26.04
N LEU A 371 -4.85 0.13 -24.75
CA LEU A 371 -3.51 -0.14 -24.22
C LEU A 371 -2.91 -1.37 -24.89
N LEU A 372 -3.59 -2.51 -24.84
CA LEU A 372 -3.09 -3.76 -25.40
C LEU A 372 -2.89 -3.66 -26.92
N GLN A 373 -3.85 -3.11 -27.66
CA GLN A 373 -3.72 -2.93 -29.12
C GLN A 373 -2.51 -2.06 -29.49
N ALA A 374 -2.23 -1.02 -28.71
CA ALA A 374 -1.11 -0.12 -28.97
C ALA A 374 0.25 -0.80 -28.73
N VAL A 375 0.37 -1.65 -27.70
CA VAL A 375 1.68 -2.14 -27.23
C VAL A 375 2.00 -3.55 -27.67
N GLU A 376 1.02 -4.43 -27.91
CA GLU A 376 1.26 -5.82 -28.32
C GLU A 376 2.17 -5.95 -29.56
N PRO A 377 2.00 -5.16 -30.65
CA PRO A 377 2.90 -5.22 -31.81
C PRO A 377 4.34 -4.77 -31.53
N GLN A 378 4.58 -4.07 -30.40
CA GLN A 378 5.84 -3.41 -30.08
C GLN A 378 6.63 -4.12 -28.95
N GLY A 379 6.14 -5.27 -28.48
CA GLY A 379 6.72 -5.97 -27.33
C GLY A 379 5.92 -5.78 -26.04
N GLY A 380 4.59 -5.68 -26.17
CA GLY A 380 3.65 -5.83 -25.06
C GLY A 380 3.75 -4.77 -23.97
N LEU A 381 3.23 -5.10 -22.78
CA LEU A 381 3.18 -4.19 -21.63
C LEU A 381 4.56 -3.73 -21.14
N ASP A 382 5.63 -4.45 -21.47
CA ASP A 382 6.99 -4.01 -21.14
C ASP A 382 7.36 -2.69 -21.83
N VAL A 383 6.75 -2.37 -22.98
CA VAL A 383 6.95 -1.09 -23.67
C VAL A 383 6.54 0.06 -22.77
N VAL A 384 5.42 -0.09 -22.06
CA VAL A 384 4.90 0.88 -21.11
C VAL A 384 5.88 1.05 -19.95
N LEU A 385 6.29 -0.07 -19.35
CA LEU A 385 7.22 -0.08 -18.21
C LEU A 385 8.58 0.51 -18.59
N ARG A 386 9.07 0.25 -19.80
CA ARG A 386 10.27 0.84 -20.39
C ARG A 386 10.14 2.34 -20.56
N HIS A 387 9.01 2.79 -21.12
CA HIS A 387 8.80 4.21 -21.40
C HIS A 387 8.82 5.08 -20.13
N CYS A 388 8.36 4.53 -19.01
CA CYS A 388 8.29 5.22 -17.73
C CYS A 388 9.48 4.92 -16.80
N GLY A 389 10.35 3.98 -17.17
CA GLY A 389 11.51 3.53 -16.41
C GLY A 389 12.83 4.03 -16.98
N VAL A 390 13.93 3.70 -16.30
CA VAL A 390 15.29 3.85 -16.84
C VAL A 390 15.63 2.64 -17.70
N SER A 391 16.45 2.82 -18.76
CA SER A 391 16.92 1.71 -19.59
C SER A 391 17.71 0.70 -18.76
N ARG A 392 17.47 -0.59 -19.03
CA ARG A 392 18.25 -1.70 -18.46
C ARG A 392 19.75 -1.54 -18.70
N GLU A 393 20.12 -1.14 -19.92
CA GLU A 393 21.51 -1.02 -20.38
C GLU A 393 22.33 -0.11 -19.47
N HIS A 394 21.70 0.93 -18.90
CA HIS A 394 22.37 1.84 -17.98
C HIS A 394 22.80 1.14 -16.67
N GLY A 395 22.00 0.18 -16.20
CA GLY A 395 22.35 -0.63 -15.03
C GLY A 395 23.45 -1.64 -15.34
N GLU A 396 23.42 -2.26 -16.52
CA GLU A 396 24.46 -3.20 -16.95
C GLU A 396 25.81 -2.50 -17.07
N GLN A 397 25.84 -1.33 -17.71
CA GLN A 397 27.04 -0.48 -17.79
C GLN A 397 27.51 0.01 -16.41
N ALA A 398 26.58 0.28 -15.48
CA ALA A 398 26.94 0.64 -14.11
C ALA A 398 27.63 -0.50 -13.37
N ILE A 399 27.14 -1.75 -13.50
CA ILE A 399 27.78 -2.93 -12.92
C ILE A 399 29.17 -3.14 -13.53
N GLU A 400 29.31 -3.03 -14.85
CA GLU A 400 30.61 -3.12 -15.53
C GLU A 400 31.61 -2.08 -15.00
N ALA A 401 31.18 -0.83 -14.86
CA ALA A 401 32.01 0.26 -14.34
C ALA A 401 32.42 0.03 -12.87
N MET A 402 31.52 -0.49 -12.03
CA MET A 402 31.80 -0.82 -10.64
C MET A 402 32.82 -1.97 -10.53
N ASN A 403 32.67 -3.02 -11.33
CA ASN A 403 33.59 -4.15 -11.35
C ASN A 403 34.98 -3.76 -11.86
N ALA A 404 35.06 -2.92 -12.89
CA ALA A 404 36.34 -2.39 -13.38
C ALA A 404 37.06 -1.57 -12.30
N HIS A 405 36.32 -0.73 -11.56
CA HIS A 405 36.90 0.06 -10.47
C HIS A 405 37.42 -0.83 -9.33
N LYS A 406 36.67 -1.87 -8.95
CA LYS A 406 37.09 -2.82 -7.91
C LYS A 406 38.36 -3.58 -8.31
N GLY A 407 38.45 -4.06 -9.55
CA GLY A 407 39.65 -4.73 -10.06
C GLY A 407 40.89 -3.83 -10.01
N MET A 408 40.77 -2.57 -10.42
CA MET A 408 41.89 -1.61 -10.33
C MET A 408 42.38 -1.39 -8.90
N LEU A 409 41.47 -1.33 -7.92
CA LEU A 409 41.83 -1.17 -6.50
C LEU A 409 42.56 -2.41 -5.97
N GLU A 410 42.11 -3.60 -6.34
CA GLU A 410 42.75 -4.87 -5.96
C GLU A 410 44.16 -4.98 -6.54
N ASP A 411 44.35 -4.61 -7.82
CA ASP A 411 45.66 -4.57 -8.47
C ASP A 411 46.60 -3.56 -7.79
N MET A 412 46.11 -2.36 -7.46
CA MET A 412 46.89 -1.35 -6.73
C MET A 412 47.31 -1.84 -5.33
N GLN A 413 46.43 -2.56 -4.63
CA GLN A 413 46.75 -3.14 -3.32
C GLN A 413 47.76 -4.27 -3.42
N GLN A 414 47.74 -5.06 -4.50
CA GLN A 414 48.75 -6.09 -4.75
C GLN A 414 50.11 -5.48 -5.08
N LEU A 415 50.16 -4.41 -5.89
CA LEU A 415 51.40 -3.71 -6.21
C LEU A 415 52.03 -2.99 -5.01
N ALA A 416 51.25 -2.66 -3.99
CA ALA A 416 51.72 -2.01 -2.77
C ALA A 416 52.23 -2.98 -1.69
N ARG A 417 52.04 -4.29 -1.88
CA ARG A 417 52.56 -5.36 -1.00
C ARG A 417 53.84 -5.96 -1.58
#